data_AF-A0AAJ3Q1L2-F1
#
_entry.id   AF-A0AAJ3Q1L2-F1
#
_cell.length_a   1.000
_cell.length_b   1.000
_cell.length_c   1.000
_cell.angle_alpha   90.00
_cell.angle_beta   90.00
_cell.angle_gamma   90.00
#
_symmetry.space_group_name_H-M   'P 1'
#
loop_
_entity.id
_entity.type
_entity.pdbx_description
1 polymer ?
#
loop_
_entity_poly.entity_id
_entity_poly.type
_entity_poly.pdbx_seq_one_letter_code
_entity_poly.pdbx_strand_id
1 'polypeptide(L)'
;MSPENHSHFSAPCSIAYNSIRAGSMIPGRETGMTELRSILDEAARQGLISPEAGGRLLPFLSERGVAVVEEPATSAEGRAWSDTETPRFVRGFHDVLITIGVIVALCGLWGLAALYAVLPAIIVLSEILVYRQRLALPAVSLTIALFCWTGLLMSHFFPPWTPTSQSFGAEATQFVAGFPILLGVYYVRYRVPLSLALSIMSALAFVLTLLLRLVQWASGNPAFFLDHPAVLALVSLICALGLFAMALYFDLGDRLRRTTRSDIAFWLHLGAAPALLYSTVSLLSLGADVRILDVANMSSQTPAVVATVTALMLIGLIIDRRAFVTSGLLSLGVAIFSVFRQGSATVDTYIFTTLIVVGAIVLIIGTGWMPLRRLVLRALPPVIANRLPPG
;
A
#
# COMPACT_ATOMS: atom_id res chain seq x y z
N MET A 1 85.70 -16.56 -3.97
CA MET A 1 84.87 -15.51 -3.35
C MET A 1 83.88 -16.18 -2.42
N SER A 2 83.83 -15.78 -1.16
CA SER A 2 82.87 -16.20 -0.12
C SER A 2 82.37 -14.90 0.56
N PRO A 3 81.30 -14.86 1.38
CA PRO A 3 80.13 -15.75 1.64
C PRO A 3 78.80 -14.98 1.37
N GLU A 4 77.55 -15.47 1.56
CA GLU A 4 76.80 -15.75 2.81
C GLU A 4 75.55 -16.62 2.49
N ASN A 5 75.31 -17.76 3.17
CA ASN A 5 74.50 -17.96 4.40
C ASN A 5 73.00 -17.60 4.19
N HIS A 6 72.00 -18.48 4.35
CA HIS A 6 71.72 -19.37 5.47
C HIS A 6 70.93 -20.62 5.09
N SER A 7 71.12 -21.63 5.93
CA SER A 7 70.73 -23.03 5.86
C SER A 7 69.48 -23.40 6.67
N HIS A 8 68.76 -24.44 6.21
CA HIS A 8 68.14 -25.54 6.99
C HIS A 8 66.97 -25.18 7.96
N PHE A 9 65.96 -26.00 8.29
CA PHE A 9 65.73 -27.45 8.17
C PHE A 9 64.22 -27.77 8.32
N SER A 10 63.90 -29.06 8.21
CA SER A 10 62.65 -29.79 8.03
C SER A 10 61.64 -29.91 9.20
N ALA A 11 60.34 -29.94 8.83
CA ALA A 11 59.29 -30.94 9.15
C ALA A 11 58.96 -31.32 10.64
N PRO A 12 57.97 -32.21 10.90
CA PRO A 12 56.65 -31.90 11.46
C PRO A 12 56.45 -32.43 12.91
N CYS A 13 55.41 -31.99 13.64
CA CYS A 13 55.12 -32.59 14.96
C CYS A 13 53.63 -32.78 15.29
N SER A 14 53.38 -34.03 15.67
CA SER A 14 52.23 -34.69 16.28
C SER A 14 51.61 -34.02 17.52
N ILE A 15 50.29 -34.19 17.63
CA ILE A 15 49.47 -34.48 18.83
C ILE A 15 50.23 -34.53 20.18
N ALA A 16 49.77 -33.74 21.15
CA ALA A 16 49.79 -34.11 22.57
C ALA A 16 48.67 -33.40 23.37
N TYR A 17 47.89 -34.24 24.04
CA TYR A 17 46.92 -33.95 25.08
C TYR A 17 47.60 -33.32 26.32
N ASN A 18 46.84 -32.47 27.02
CA ASN A 18 46.59 -32.46 28.48
C ASN A 18 46.96 -31.20 29.29
N SER A 19 45.95 -30.75 30.04
CA SER A 19 46.01 -30.17 31.39
C SER A 19 46.64 -28.79 31.57
N ILE A 20 45.80 -27.74 31.69
CA ILE A 20 45.85 -26.83 32.86
C ILE A 20 44.41 -26.53 33.33
N ARG A 21 44.08 -27.11 34.48
CA ARG A 21 43.01 -26.73 35.39
C ARG A 21 43.49 -25.48 36.14
N ALA A 22 42.83 -24.33 35.99
CA ALA A 22 42.95 -23.22 36.92
C ALA A 22 41.59 -22.51 37.00
N GLY A 23 41.04 -22.46 38.22
CA GLY A 23 39.69 -22.02 38.49
C GLY A 23 39.48 -20.53 38.26
N SER A 24 38.48 -20.20 37.45
CA SER A 24 37.74 -18.95 37.55
C SER A 24 36.28 -19.32 37.84
N MET A 25 35.88 -19.17 39.10
CA MET A 25 34.50 -19.34 39.55
C MET A 25 33.66 -18.23 38.91
N ILE A 26 32.99 -18.54 37.79
CA ILE A 26 32.00 -17.64 37.17
C ILE A 26 30.75 -17.71 38.06
N PRO A 27 30.27 -16.60 38.64
CA PRO A 27 29.23 -16.61 39.67
C PRO A 27 27.83 -17.05 39.20
N GLY A 28 27.67 -17.52 37.96
CA GLY A 28 26.42 -18.06 37.40
C GLY A 28 26.46 -19.54 37.00
N ARG A 29 27.59 -20.25 37.22
CA ARG A 29 27.71 -21.65 36.77
C ARG A 29 27.05 -22.65 37.75
N GLU A 30 27.10 -22.37 39.05
CA GLU A 30 26.48 -23.22 40.08
C GLU A 30 24.95 -23.08 40.12
N THR A 31 24.42 -21.87 39.88
CA THR A 31 22.97 -21.62 39.78
C THR A 31 22.36 -22.33 38.58
N GLY A 32 22.96 -22.17 37.39
CA GLY A 32 22.48 -22.83 36.17
C GLY A 32 22.53 -24.36 36.21
N MET A 33 23.47 -24.95 36.97
CA MET A 33 23.51 -26.41 37.20
C MET A 33 22.42 -26.89 38.16
N THR A 34 22.09 -26.10 39.16
CA THR A 34 21.05 -26.42 40.15
C THR A 34 19.66 -26.33 39.53
N GLU A 35 19.43 -25.32 38.68
CA GLU A 35 18.21 -25.18 37.88
C GLU A 35 18.06 -26.30 36.85
N LEU A 36 19.12 -26.64 36.11
CA LEU A 36 19.07 -27.73 35.14
C LEU A 36 18.69 -29.07 35.78
N ARG A 37 19.21 -29.34 36.98
CA ARG A 37 18.84 -30.51 37.77
C ARG A 37 17.36 -30.48 38.17
N SER A 38 16.87 -29.33 38.65
CA SER A 38 15.46 -29.14 39.01
C SER A 38 14.51 -29.41 37.83
N ILE A 39 14.86 -28.94 36.63
CA ILE A 39 14.07 -29.12 35.40
C ILE A 39 14.05 -30.60 34.98
N LEU A 40 15.20 -31.30 35.03
CA LEU A 40 15.26 -32.72 34.68
C LEU A 40 14.50 -33.59 35.68
N ASP A 41 14.55 -33.26 36.97
CA ASP A 41 13.77 -33.95 38.01
C ASP A 41 12.27 -33.70 37.83
N GLU A 42 11.86 -32.48 37.43
CA GLU A 42 10.47 -32.17 37.11
C GLU A 42 9.99 -32.90 35.84
N ALA A 43 10.82 -32.96 34.80
CA ALA A 43 10.50 -33.73 33.58
C ALA A 43 10.34 -35.23 33.86
N ALA A 44 11.13 -35.78 34.80
CA ALA A 44 10.97 -37.16 35.26
C ALA A 44 9.68 -37.36 36.06
N ARG A 45 9.32 -36.40 36.94
CA ARG A 45 8.03 -36.41 37.67
C ARG A 45 6.81 -36.34 36.75
N GLN A 46 6.90 -35.58 35.67
CA GLN A 46 5.84 -35.48 34.65
C GLN A 46 5.82 -36.67 33.67
N GLY A 47 6.73 -37.64 33.82
CA GLY A 47 6.79 -38.83 32.96
C GLY A 47 7.30 -38.56 31.54
N LEU A 48 7.88 -37.37 31.29
CA LEU A 48 8.45 -37.02 29.99
C LEU A 48 9.75 -37.78 29.70
N ILE A 49 10.49 -38.14 30.76
CA ILE A 49 11.70 -38.95 30.69
C ILE A 49 11.70 -39.97 31.84
N SER A 50 12.40 -41.10 31.67
CA SER A 50 12.60 -42.02 32.79
C SER A 50 13.57 -41.42 33.81
N PRO A 51 13.43 -41.74 35.11
CA PRO A 51 14.33 -41.24 36.17
C PRO A 51 15.80 -41.57 35.90
N GLU A 52 16.05 -42.75 35.34
CA GLU A 52 17.38 -43.23 34.95
C GLU A 52 17.97 -42.42 33.77
N ALA A 53 17.12 -42.01 32.82
CA ALA A 53 17.54 -41.15 31.72
C ALA A 53 17.86 -39.73 32.20
N GLY A 54 17.06 -39.17 33.12
CA GLY A 54 17.33 -37.86 33.74
C GLY A 54 18.69 -37.81 34.45
N GLY A 55 19.00 -38.85 35.23
CA GLY A 55 20.30 -38.98 35.91
C GLY A 55 21.50 -39.06 34.97
N ARG A 56 21.32 -39.62 33.75
CA ARG A 56 22.38 -39.69 32.72
C ARG A 56 22.49 -38.41 31.89
N LEU A 57 21.39 -37.70 31.70
CA LEU A 57 21.32 -36.46 30.90
C LEU A 57 21.97 -35.28 31.61
N LEU A 58 21.85 -35.19 32.94
CA LEU A 58 22.45 -34.10 33.72
C LEU A 58 23.98 -33.96 33.55
N PRO A 59 24.81 -35.01 33.72
CA PRO A 59 26.25 -34.92 33.48
C PRO A 59 26.58 -34.65 32.00
N PHE A 60 25.83 -35.26 31.06
CA PHE A 60 26.04 -35.07 29.63
C PHE A 60 25.80 -33.62 29.15
N LEU A 61 24.74 -32.97 29.66
CA LEU A 61 24.37 -31.61 29.29
C LEU A 61 25.30 -30.58 29.95
N SER A 62 25.67 -30.81 31.22
CA SER A 62 26.61 -29.95 31.93
C SER A 62 28.03 -29.99 31.33
N GLU A 63 28.51 -31.15 30.88
CA GLU A 63 29.80 -31.27 30.18
C GLU A 63 29.84 -30.50 28.87
N ARG A 64 28.70 -30.37 28.17
CA ARG A 64 28.55 -29.58 26.94
C ARG A 64 28.28 -28.10 27.18
N GLY A 65 28.32 -27.64 28.44
CA GLY A 65 28.13 -26.24 28.78
C GLY A 65 26.69 -25.75 28.62
N VAL A 66 25.71 -26.66 28.60
CA VAL A 66 24.29 -26.30 28.61
C VAL A 66 23.94 -25.81 30.02
N ALA A 67 23.67 -24.52 30.14
CA ALA A 67 23.19 -23.90 31.38
C ALA A 67 21.78 -23.35 31.15
N VAL A 68 20.94 -23.44 32.19
CA VAL A 68 19.68 -22.72 32.22
C VAL A 68 20.04 -21.26 32.49
N VAL A 69 19.73 -20.41 31.52
CA VAL A 69 19.73 -18.96 31.74
C VAL A 69 18.31 -18.65 32.17
N GLU A 70 18.12 -18.31 33.45
CA GLU A 70 16.87 -17.75 33.95
C GLU A 70 16.59 -16.46 33.17
N GLU A 71 15.85 -16.58 32.07
CA GLU A 71 15.22 -15.42 31.46
C GLU A 71 13.94 -15.15 32.24
N PRO A 72 13.82 -13.99 32.92
CA PRO A 72 12.61 -13.67 33.65
C PRO A 72 11.44 -13.79 32.69
N ALA A 73 10.39 -14.52 33.09
CA ALA A 73 9.21 -14.83 32.27
C ALA A 73 8.48 -13.59 31.72
N THR A 74 8.78 -12.39 32.26
CA THR A 74 8.34 -11.10 31.73
C THR A 74 9.04 -10.68 30.43
N SER A 75 10.16 -11.32 30.07
CA SER A 75 10.96 -10.98 28.89
C SER A 75 10.64 -11.81 27.64
N ALA A 76 9.84 -12.89 27.73
CA ALA A 76 9.41 -13.68 26.58
C ALA A 76 8.25 -13.01 25.83
N GLU A 77 7.24 -12.51 26.55
CA GLU A 77 6.17 -11.67 25.97
C GLU A 77 6.72 -10.30 25.53
N GLY A 78 7.65 -9.74 26.32
CA GLY A 78 8.35 -8.50 25.99
C GLY A 78 9.30 -8.57 24.79
N ARG A 79 9.98 -9.71 24.56
CA ARG A 79 10.80 -9.93 23.34
C ARG A 79 9.98 -10.29 22.12
N ALA A 80 8.89 -11.05 22.26
CA ALA A 80 7.97 -11.26 21.14
C ALA A 80 7.40 -9.93 20.61
N TRP A 81 7.27 -8.90 21.45
CA TRP A 81 6.91 -7.54 21.04
C TRP A 81 8.09 -6.61 20.71
N SER A 82 9.18 -6.62 21.47
CA SER A 82 10.32 -5.69 21.23
C SER A 82 11.22 -6.11 20.07
N ASP A 83 11.38 -7.42 19.83
CA ASP A 83 12.10 -7.96 18.66
C ASP A 83 11.30 -7.80 17.36
N THR A 84 10.02 -7.43 17.48
CA THR A 84 9.16 -7.04 16.34
C THR A 84 9.23 -5.53 16.03
N GLU A 85 9.66 -4.70 16.98
CA GLU A 85 9.55 -3.23 16.88
C GLU A 85 10.87 -2.48 16.61
N THR A 86 12.03 -3.09 16.77
CA THR A 86 13.31 -2.55 16.24
C THR A 86 14.06 -3.61 15.43
N PRO A 87 14.23 -3.51 14.09
CA PRO A 87 14.38 -2.29 13.29
C PRO A 87 13.46 -2.22 12.04
N ARG A 88 12.13 -2.30 12.20
CA ARG A 88 11.20 -1.90 11.12
C ARG A 88 11.31 -0.40 10.80
N PHE A 89 11.66 0.41 11.79
CA PHE A 89 11.89 1.84 11.60
C PHE A 89 13.15 2.13 10.75
N VAL A 90 14.25 1.39 10.95
CA VAL A 90 15.50 1.59 10.18
C VAL A 90 15.36 1.08 8.74
N ARG A 91 14.71 -0.08 8.52
CA ARG A 91 14.35 -0.51 7.16
C ARG A 91 13.37 0.46 6.51
N GLY A 92 12.39 0.97 7.25
CA GLY A 92 11.46 1.99 6.77
C GLY A 92 12.17 3.29 6.36
N PHE A 93 13.13 3.75 7.14
CA PHE A 93 13.91 4.95 6.82
C PHE A 93 14.78 4.78 5.58
N HIS A 94 15.45 3.62 5.44
CA HIS A 94 16.21 3.27 4.25
C HIS A 94 15.31 3.23 3.00
N ASP A 95 14.13 2.62 3.09
CA ASP A 95 13.17 2.55 1.99
C ASP A 95 12.65 3.94 1.60
N VAL A 96 12.44 4.82 2.57
CA VAL A 96 12.05 6.22 2.34
C VAL A 96 13.18 6.97 1.61
N LEU A 97 14.43 6.86 2.07
CA LEU A 97 15.57 7.50 1.42
C LEU A 97 15.77 7.02 -0.03
N ILE A 98 15.67 5.71 -0.27
CA ILE A 98 15.72 5.14 -1.62
C ILE A 98 14.57 5.68 -2.46
N THR A 99 13.36 5.73 -1.91
CA THR A 99 12.19 6.23 -2.65
C THR A 99 12.37 7.69 -3.05
N ILE A 100 12.88 8.54 -2.14
CA ILE A 100 13.22 9.93 -2.45
C ILE A 100 14.27 9.98 -3.56
N GLY A 101 15.34 9.18 -3.45
CA GLY A 101 16.39 9.09 -4.46
C GLY A 101 15.85 8.67 -5.84
N VAL A 102 14.94 7.69 -5.90
CA VAL A 102 14.27 7.26 -7.13
C VAL A 102 13.44 8.38 -7.74
N ILE A 103 12.64 9.09 -6.93
CA ILE A 103 11.82 10.21 -7.41
C ILE A 103 12.73 11.31 -7.99
N VAL A 104 13.75 11.73 -7.24
CA VAL A 104 14.69 12.79 -7.68
C VAL A 104 15.43 12.37 -8.95
N ALA A 105 15.93 11.13 -9.01
CA ALA A 105 16.65 10.62 -10.18
C ALA A 105 15.75 10.54 -11.42
N LEU A 106 14.51 10.04 -11.28
CA LEU A 106 13.57 9.97 -12.39
C LEU A 106 13.11 11.35 -12.86
N CYS A 107 12.87 12.29 -11.95
CA CYS A 107 12.57 13.69 -12.28
C CYS A 107 13.75 14.35 -13.01
N GLY A 108 14.98 14.16 -12.55
CA GLY A 108 16.18 14.68 -13.21
C GLY A 108 16.39 14.07 -14.59
N LEU A 109 16.20 12.75 -14.73
CA LEU A 109 16.26 12.07 -16.01
C LEU A 109 15.18 12.59 -16.97
N TRP A 110 13.99 12.88 -16.46
CA TRP A 110 12.89 13.46 -17.23
C TRP A 110 13.26 14.81 -17.85
N GLY A 111 13.99 15.65 -17.13
CA GLY A 111 14.41 16.96 -17.61
C GLY A 111 15.55 16.92 -18.63
N LEU A 112 16.36 15.86 -18.63
CA LEU A 112 17.58 15.75 -19.45
C LEU A 112 17.43 14.84 -20.67
N ALA A 113 16.59 13.81 -20.59
CA ALA A 113 16.53 12.76 -21.58
C ALA A 113 15.20 12.76 -22.35
N ALA A 114 15.23 12.20 -23.56
CA ALA A 114 14.01 11.98 -24.33
C ALA A 114 13.04 11.07 -23.58
N LEU A 115 11.74 11.22 -23.83
CA LEU A 115 10.66 10.42 -23.25
C LEU A 115 10.99 8.91 -23.21
N TYR A 116 11.62 8.39 -24.27
CA TYR A 116 11.97 6.99 -24.41
C TYR A 116 13.07 6.49 -23.47
N ALA A 117 13.92 7.36 -22.94
CA ALA A 117 15.00 6.99 -22.01
C ALA A 117 14.50 6.73 -20.58
N VAL A 118 13.35 7.27 -20.21
CA VAL A 118 12.79 7.13 -18.86
C VAL A 118 12.24 5.73 -18.62
N LEU A 119 11.64 5.08 -19.63
CA LEU A 119 11.09 3.72 -19.49
C LEU A 119 12.17 2.67 -19.14
N PRO A 120 13.32 2.58 -19.85
CA PRO A 120 14.42 1.71 -19.46
C PRO A 120 14.89 1.94 -18.02
N ALA A 121 14.98 3.19 -17.57
CA ALA A 121 15.35 3.50 -16.20
C ALA A 121 14.32 2.98 -15.19
N ILE A 122 13.01 3.16 -15.45
CA ILE A 122 11.94 2.57 -14.65
C ILE A 122 12.10 1.04 -14.59
N ILE A 123 12.30 0.38 -15.73
CA ILE A 123 12.45 -1.08 -15.79
C ILE A 123 13.67 -1.57 -14.98
N VAL A 124 14.83 -0.92 -15.16
CA VAL A 124 16.07 -1.29 -14.45
C VAL A 124 15.91 -1.07 -12.95
N LEU A 125 15.37 0.08 -12.53
CA LEU A 125 15.12 0.36 -11.11
C LEU A 125 14.09 -0.60 -10.53
N SER A 126 13.02 -0.94 -11.25
CA SER A 126 12.04 -1.94 -10.82
C SER A 126 12.64 -3.33 -10.69
N GLU A 127 13.52 -3.73 -11.60
CA GLU A 127 14.23 -5.01 -11.50
C GLU A 127 15.10 -5.09 -10.24
N ILE A 128 15.82 -4.01 -9.91
CA ILE A 128 16.70 -3.98 -8.76
C ILE A 128 15.90 -3.84 -7.46
N LEU A 129 15.08 -2.79 -7.34
CA LEU A 129 14.45 -2.39 -6.09
C LEU A 129 13.20 -3.22 -5.77
N VAL A 130 12.42 -3.60 -6.79
CA VAL A 130 11.15 -4.33 -6.59
C VAL A 130 11.37 -5.83 -6.69
N TYR A 131 12.01 -6.32 -7.75
CA TYR A 131 12.16 -7.76 -7.95
C TYR A 131 13.26 -8.37 -7.05
N ARG A 132 14.45 -7.75 -7.01
CA ARG A 132 15.58 -8.29 -6.22
C ARG A 132 15.53 -7.88 -4.75
N GLN A 133 15.31 -6.60 -4.46
CA GLN A 133 15.33 -6.10 -3.07
C GLN A 133 13.97 -6.17 -2.36
N ARG A 134 12.86 -6.40 -3.09
CA ARG A 134 11.50 -6.55 -2.55
C ARG A 134 11.03 -5.37 -1.67
N LEU A 135 11.45 -4.15 -2.02
CA LEU A 135 11.08 -2.94 -1.28
C LEU A 135 9.67 -2.47 -1.67
N ALA A 136 8.85 -2.14 -0.68
CA ALA A 136 7.44 -1.80 -0.91
C ALA A 136 7.23 -0.33 -1.35
N LEU A 137 7.92 0.64 -0.72
CA LEU A 137 7.75 2.07 -1.04
C LEU A 137 8.31 2.43 -2.43
N PRO A 138 9.52 1.99 -2.82
CA PRO A 138 10.01 2.21 -4.17
C PRO A 138 9.11 1.55 -5.22
N ALA A 139 8.50 0.40 -4.93
CA ALA A 139 7.55 -0.24 -5.84
C ALA A 139 6.33 0.63 -6.14
N VAL A 140 5.77 1.29 -5.13
CA VAL A 140 4.67 2.26 -5.30
C VAL A 140 5.12 3.45 -6.14
N SER A 141 6.27 4.05 -5.81
CA SER A 141 6.84 5.19 -6.55
C SER A 141 7.11 4.87 -8.03
N LEU A 142 7.72 3.72 -8.32
CA LEU A 142 8.00 3.27 -9.69
C LEU A 142 6.72 2.96 -10.47
N THR A 143 5.69 2.44 -9.81
CA THR A 143 4.38 2.22 -10.44
C THR A 143 3.72 3.55 -10.82
N ILE A 144 3.80 4.57 -9.94
CA ILE A 144 3.32 5.93 -10.23
C ILE A 144 4.13 6.54 -11.38
N ALA A 145 5.45 6.39 -11.37
CA ALA A 145 6.32 6.86 -12.45
C ALA A 145 5.93 6.22 -13.79
N LEU A 146 5.66 4.90 -13.81
CA LEU A 146 5.17 4.20 -15.00
C LEU A 146 3.80 4.72 -15.45
N PHE A 147 2.89 4.97 -14.52
CA PHE A 147 1.58 5.54 -14.82
C PHE A 147 1.70 6.92 -15.48
N CYS A 148 2.49 7.83 -14.89
CA CYS A 148 2.74 9.15 -15.45
C CYS A 148 3.46 9.07 -16.81
N TRP A 149 4.43 8.18 -16.95
CA TRP A 149 5.14 7.96 -18.20
C TRP A 149 4.22 7.44 -19.30
N THR A 150 3.32 6.51 -18.96
CA THR A 150 2.30 6.01 -19.88
C THR A 150 1.40 7.14 -20.34
N GLY A 151 0.94 8.01 -19.43
CA GLY A 151 0.12 9.17 -19.80
C GLY A 151 0.85 10.13 -20.74
N LEU A 152 2.14 10.39 -20.50
CA LEU A 152 2.93 11.27 -21.36
C LEU A 152 3.19 10.65 -22.74
N LEU A 153 3.48 9.35 -22.79
CA LEU A 153 3.56 8.59 -24.04
C LEU A 153 2.25 8.65 -24.82
N MET A 154 1.14 8.32 -24.17
CA MET A 154 -0.17 8.34 -24.82
C MET A 154 -0.52 9.74 -25.29
N SER A 155 -0.21 10.79 -24.53
CA SER A 155 -0.45 12.18 -24.95
C SER A 155 0.43 12.64 -26.11
N HIS A 156 1.63 12.07 -26.26
CA HIS A 156 2.53 12.38 -27.38
C HIS A 156 1.96 11.85 -28.71
N PHE A 157 1.38 10.65 -28.72
CA PHE A 157 0.79 10.04 -29.92
C PHE A 157 -0.67 10.43 -30.14
N PHE A 158 -1.41 10.69 -29.06
CA PHE A 158 -2.83 10.99 -29.05
C PHE A 158 -3.05 12.24 -28.19
N PRO A 159 -2.80 13.45 -28.72
CA PRO A 159 -2.94 14.68 -27.94
C PRO A 159 -4.40 14.85 -27.50
N PRO A 160 -4.74 14.71 -26.21
CA PRO A 160 -6.13 14.75 -25.76
C PRO A 160 -6.67 16.18 -25.59
N TRP A 161 -5.85 17.18 -25.95
CA TRP A 161 -6.09 18.60 -25.70
C TRP A 161 -6.32 19.41 -26.99
N THR A 162 -6.36 18.75 -28.14
CA THR A 162 -6.78 19.38 -29.40
C THR A 162 -8.29 19.20 -29.49
N PRO A 163 -9.12 20.25 -29.30
CA PRO A 163 -10.56 20.17 -29.48
C PRO A 163 -10.89 20.06 -30.97
N THR A 164 -10.46 18.97 -31.61
CA THR A 164 -10.64 18.74 -33.04
C THR A 164 -12.03 18.18 -33.35
N SER A 165 -12.77 17.74 -32.34
CA SER A 165 -14.14 17.26 -32.51
C SER A 165 -15.00 17.56 -31.28
N GLN A 166 -16.27 17.90 -31.50
CA GLN A 166 -17.31 17.89 -30.46
C GLN A 166 -17.65 16.45 -30.01
N SER A 167 -16.76 15.48 -30.27
CA SER A 167 -16.96 14.08 -29.95
C SER A 167 -16.26 13.75 -28.64
N PHE A 168 -17.05 13.38 -27.63
CA PHE A 168 -16.51 12.75 -26.43
C PHE A 168 -16.04 11.34 -26.80
N GLY A 169 -14.75 11.10 -26.97
CA GLY A 169 -14.25 9.73 -26.74
C GLY A 169 -13.26 9.14 -27.74
N ALA A 170 -13.08 9.65 -28.97
CA ALA A 170 -12.06 9.06 -29.86
C ALA A 170 -10.64 9.22 -29.28
N GLU A 171 -10.29 10.45 -28.94
CA GLU A 171 -8.99 10.80 -28.34
C GLU A 171 -8.86 10.21 -26.92
N ALA A 172 -9.93 10.26 -26.12
CA ALA A 172 -9.93 9.68 -24.78
C ALA A 172 -9.78 8.14 -24.78
N THR A 173 -10.43 7.45 -25.72
CA THR A 173 -10.31 5.98 -25.86
C THR A 173 -8.87 5.62 -26.23
N GLN A 174 -8.26 6.34 -27.18
CA GLN A 174 -6.88 6.11 -27.59
C GLN A 174 -5.89 6.42 -26.46
N PHE A 175 -6.10 7.53 -25.74
CA PHE A 175 -5.28 7.92 -24.60
C PHE A 175 -5.30 6.84 -23.50
N VAL A 176 -6.47 6.31 -23.15
CA VAL A 176 -6.60 5.33 -22.06
C VAL A 176 -6.12 3.93 -22.48
N ALA A 177 -6.12 3.58 -23.77
CA ALA A 177 -5.85 2.24 -24.27
C ALA A 177 -4.50 1.64 -23.81
N GLY A 178 -3.45 2.46 -23.66
CA GLY A 178 -2.11 1.99 -23.28
C GLY A 178 -1.97 1.61 -21.80
N PHE A 179 -2.75 2.23 -20.92
CA PHE A 179 -2.67 2.04 -19.48
C PHE A 179 -2.93 0.60 -19.00
N PRO A 180 -4.06 -0.05 -19.35
CA PRO A 180 -4.38 -1.38 -18.82
C PRO A 180 -3.33 -2.42 -19.23
N ILE A 181 -2.75 -2.28 -20.43
CA ILE A 181 -1.73 -3.18 -20.98
C ILE A 181 -0.41 -3.01 -20.23
N LEU A 182 0.14 -1.78 -20.17
CA LEU A 182 1.46 -1.54 -19.58
C LEU A 182 1.47 -1.83 -18.08
N LEU A 183 0.42 -1.43 -17.35
CA LEU A 183 0.28 -1.69 -15.92
C LEU A 183 -0.02 -3.17 -15.64
N GLY A 184 -0.75 -3.83 -16.53
CA GLY A 184 -1.00 -5.27 -16.45
C GLY A 184 0.28 -6.08 -16.62
N VAL A 185 1.09 -5.75 -17.63
CA VAL A 185 2.41 -6.38 -17.85
C VAL A 185 3.34 -6.14 -16.66
N TYR A 186 3.38 -4.90 -16.15
CA TYR A 186 4.18 -4.56 -14.96
C TYR A 186 3.73 -5.37 -13.73
N TYR A 187 2.42 -5.58 -13.55
CA TYR A 187 1.91 -6.44 -12.49
C TYR A 187 2.32 -7.90 -12.66
N VAL A 188 2.24 -8.48 -13.86
CA VAL A 188 2.64 -9.88 -14.09
C VAL A 188 4.11 -10.10 -13.70
N ARG A 189 4.97 -9.13 -14.01
CA ARG A 189 6.41 -9.20 -13.75
C ARG A 189 6.80 -8.95 -12.30
N TYR A 190 6.26 -7.90 -11.67
CA TYR A 190 6.70 -7.40 -10.36
C TYR A 190 5.69 -7.67 -9.24
N ARG A 191 4.47 -8.12 -9.57
CA ARG A 191 3.38 -8.47 -8.64
C ARG A 191 3.02 -7.35 -7.65
N VAL A 192 3.19 -6.09 -8.06
CA VAL A 192 2.87 -4.90 -7.25
C VAL A 192 1.35 -4.67 -7.22
N PRO A 193 0.69 -4.70 -6.03
CA PRO A 193 -0.76 -4.55 -5.91
C PRO A 193 -1.34 -3.30 -6.58
N LEU A 194 -0.67 -2.15 -6.42
CA LEU A 194 -1.08 -0.88 -7.02
C LEU A 194 -1.14 -0.95 -8.55
N SER A 195 -0.22 -1.67 -9.19
CA SER A 195 -0.17 -1.80 -10.66
C SER A 195 -1.40 -2.55 -11.19
N LEU A 196 -1.82 -3.61 -10.50
CA LEU A 196 -3.04 -4.32 -10.87
C LEU A 196 -4.29 -3.46 -10.66
N ALA A 197 -4.36 -2.74 -9.54
CA ALA A 197 -5.47 -1.84 -9.27
C ALA A 197 -5.59 -0.75 -10.34
N LEU A 198 -4.48 -0.10 -10.73
CA LEU A 198 -4.45 0.88 -11.82
C LEU A 198 -4.77 0.24 -13.18
N SER A 199 -4.33 -0.98 -13.44
CA SER A 199 -4.70 -1.73 -14.65
C SER A 199 -6.21 -1.99 -14.73
N ILE A 200 -6.85 -2.41 -13.63
CA ILE A 200 -8.31 -2.63 -13.56
C ILE A 200 -9.06 -1.31 -13.72
N MET A 201 -8.65 -0.25 -13.01
CA MET A 201 -9.26 1.07 -13.11
C MET A 201 -9.19 1.62 -14.54
N SER A 202 -8.02 1.52 -15.18
CA SER A 202 -7.84 1.97 -16.56
C SER A 202 -8.56 1.07 -17.57
N ALA A 203 -8.67 -0.23 -17.33
CA ALA A 203 -9.47 -1.13 -18.16
C ALA A 203 -10.97 -0.76 -18.11
N LEU A 204 -11.50 -0.45 -16.93
CA LEU A 204 -12.89 0.01 -16.79
C LEU A 204 -13.10 1.38 -17.44
N ALA A 205 -12.15 2.30 -17.31
CA ALA A 205 -12.19 3.58 -18.02
C ALA A 205 -12.12 3.40 -19.55
N PHE A 206 -11.32 2.44 -20.03
CA PHE A 206 -11.24 2.09 -21.45
C PHE A 206 -12.59 1.53 -21.96
N VAL A 207 -13.20 0.62 -21.21
CA VAL A 207 -14.54 0.07 -21.55
C VAL A 207 -15.58 1.18 -21.57
N LEU A 208 -15.57 2.10 -20.60
CA LEU A 208 -16.47 3.26 -20.57
C LEU A 208 -16.29 4.12 -21.83
N THR A 209 -15.06 4.55 -22.14
CA THR A 209 -14.79 5.39 -23.31
C THR A 209 -15.13 4.71 -24.63
N LEU A 210 -14.90 3.40 -24.73
CA LEU A 210 -15.30 2.59 -25.88
C LEU A 210 -16.83 2.51 -26.03
N LEU A 211 -17.57 2.35 -24.93
CA LEU A 211 -19.03 2.34 -24.92
C LEU A 211 -19.59 3.70 -25.38
N LEU A 212 -19.05 4.81 -24.85
CA LEU A 212 -19.46 6.16 -25.26
C LEU A 212 -19.23 6.36 -26.76
N ARG A 213 -18.06 5.93 -27.26
CA ARG A 213 -17.73 6.00 -28.69
C ARG A 213 -18.69 5.15 -29.54
N LEU A 214 -19.02 3.94 -29.10
CA LEU A 214 -19.94 3.05 -29.80
C LEU A 214 -21.34 3.69 -29.90
N VAL A 215 -21.83 4.30 -28.83
CA VAL A 215 -23.13 4.98 -28.81
C VAL A 215 -23.15 6.19 -29.75
N GLN A 216 -22.10 7.02 -29.76
CA GLN A 216 -21.98 8.14 -30.70
C GLN A 216 -21.96 7.67 -32.15
N TRP A 217 -21.20 6.61 -32.44
CA TRP A 217 -21.13 6.03 -33.77
C TRP A 217 -22.49 5.47 -34.22
N ALA A 218 -23.19 4.74 -33.35
CA ALA A 218 -24.51 4.17 -33.65
C ALA A 218 -25.61 5.25 -33.79
N SER A 219 -25.51 6.33 -33.01
CA SER A 219 -26.45 7.46 -33.05
C SER A 219 -26.23 8.37 -34.26
N GLY A 220 -25.02 8.37 -34.84
CA GLY A 220 -24.63 9.30 -35.91
C GLY A 220 -24.41 10.74 -35.42
N ASN A 221 -24.62 11.02 -34.12
CA ASN A 221 -24.39 12.31 -33.49
C ASN A 221 -23.12 12.28 -32.60
N PRO A 222 -22.04 12.97 -32.97
CA PRO A 222 -20.83 13.05 -32.13
C PRO A 222 -21.08 13.77 -30.80
N ALA A 223 -22.05 14.68 -30.73
CA ALA A 223 -22.42 15.45 -29.56
C ALA A 223 -23.50 14.78 -28.69
N PHE A 224 -23.87 13.52 -28.96
CA PHE A 224 -24.97 12.83 -28.26
C PHE A 224 -24.94 12.96 -26.73
N PHE A 225 -23.76 12.81 -26.11
CA PHE A 225 -23.62 12.91 -24.64
C PHE A 225 -23.54 14.35 -24.12
N LEU A 226 -23.22 15.33 -24.98
CA LEU A 226 -23.36 16.75 -24.68
C LEU A 226 -24.85 17.14 -24.65
N ASP A 227 -25.63 16.62 -25.60
CA ASP A 227 -27.07 16.85 -25.69
C ASP A 227 -27.85 16.09 -24.60
N HIS A 228 -27.30 14.97 -24.12
CA HIS A 228 -27.91 14.10 -23.12
C HIS A 228 -27.00 13.89 -21.89
N PRO A 229 -26.72 14.94 -21.09
CA PRO A 229 -25.82 14.86 -19.94
C PRO A 229 -26.32 13.87 -18.86
N ALA A 230 -27.64 13.67 -18.77
CA ALA A 230 -28.23 12.67 -17.87
C ALA A 230 -27.81 11.24 -18.22
N VAL A 231 -27.71 10.92 -19.52
CA VAL A 231 -27.27 9.59 -19.97
C VAL A 231 -25.78 9.41 -19.67
N LEU A 232 -24.96 10.44 -19.90
CA LEU A 232 -23.54 10.42 -19.55
C LEU A 232 -23.32 10.19 -18.05
N ALA A 233 -24.04 10.92 -17.20
CA ALA A 233 -23.96 10.79 -15.75
C ALA A 233 -24.39 9.38 -15.28
N LEU A 234 -25.48 8.84 -15.84
CA LEU A 234 -25.96 7.49 -15.51
C LEU A 234 -24.95 6.40 -15.91
N VAL A 235 -24.42 6.47 -17.14
CA VAL A 235 -23.43 5.51 -17.62
C VAL A 235 -22.14 5.57 -16.78
N SER A 236 -21.69 6.79 -16.44
CA SER A 236 -20.53 6.99 -15.56
C SER A 236 -20.76 6.41 -14.17
N LEU A 237 -21.96 6.57 -13.61
CA LEU A 237 -22.34 5.99 -12.32
C LEU A 237 -22.35 4.46 -12.35
N ILE A 238 -22.87 3.86 -13.42
CA ILE A 238 -22.84 2.40 -13.60
C ILE A 238 -21.40 1.89 -13.64
N CYS A 239 -20.50 2.56 -14.36
CA CYS A 239 -19.08 2.22 -14.38
C CYS A 239 -18.42 2.38 -13.00
N ALA A 240 -18.73 3.45 -12.26
CA ALA A 240 -18.23 3.65 -10.91
C ALA A 240 -18.72 2.56 -9.93
N LEU A 241 -19.98 2.14 -10.06
CA LEU A 241 -20.53 1.00 -9.32
C LEU A 241 -19.84 -0.31 -9.70
N GLY A 242 -19.51 -0.52 -10.98
CA GLY A 242 -18.72 -1.66 -11.45
C GLY A 242 -17.32 -1.69 -10.85
N LEU A 243 -16.64 -0.54 -10.79
CA LEU A 243 -15.33 -0.41 -10.13
C LEU A 243 -15.41 -0.73 -8.63
N PHE A 244 -16.45 -0.21 -7.97
CA PHE A 244 -16.71 -0.48 -6.56
C PHE A 244 -17.04 -1.95 -6.28
N ALA A 245 -17.81 -2.60 -7.16
CA ALA A 245 -18.09 -4.02 -7.08
C ALA A 245 -16.83 -4.87 -7.24
N MET A 246 -15.90 -4.47 -8.13
CA MET A 246 -14.59 -5.13 -8.20
C MET A 246 -13.75 -4.91 -6.94
N ALA A 247 -13.77 -3.72 -6.36
CA ALA A 247 -13.10 -3.47 -5.09
C ALA A 247 -13.61 -4.42 -3.98
N LEU A 248 -14.93 -4.56 -3.87
CA LEU A 248 -15.59 -5.50 -2.96
C LEU A 248 -15.24 -6.96 -3.24
N TYR A 249 -15.16 -7.36 -4.51
CA TYR A 249 -14.75 -8.71 -4.88
C TYR A 249 -13.36 -9.06 -4.34
N PHE A 250 -12.40 -8.15 -4.47
CA PHE A 250 -11.05 -8.35 -3.94
C PHE A 250 -11.00 -8.32 -2.41
N ASP A 251 -11.78 -7.44 -1.76
CA ASP A 251 -11.84 -7.33 -0.30
C ASP A 251 -12.43 -8.59 0.35
N LEU A 252 -13.55 -9.08 -0.19
CA LEU A 252 -14.22 -10.30 0.29
C LEU A 252 -13.46 -11.58 -0.06
N GLY A 253 -12.58 -11.53 -1.07
CA GLY A 253 -11.79 -12.64 -1.58
C GLY A 253 -10.61 -13.04 -0.68
N ASP A 254 -10.30 -12.28 0.37
CA ASP A 254 -9.22 -12.57 1.34
C ASP A 254 -9.56 -12.14 2.76
N ARG A 255 -10.60 -12.76 3.32
CA ARG A 255 -11.10 -12.46 4.68
C ARG A 255 -10.08 -12.71 5.79
N LEU A 256 -9.15 -13.65 5.59
CA LEU A 256 -8.11 -14.00 6.57
C LEU A 256 -6.83 -13.16 6.41
N ARG A 257 -6.79 -12.20 5.47
CA ARG A 257 -5.65 -11.31 5.17
C ARG A 257 -4.34 -12.08 4.96
N ARG A 258 -4.39 -13.16 4.19
CA ARG A 258 -3.23 -14.03 3.93
C ARG A 258 -2.56 -13.75 2.59
N THR A 259 -3.16 -12.95 1.73
CA THR A 259 -2.72 -12.69 0.36
C THR A 259 -2.60 -11.19 0.07
N THR A 260 -2.03 -10.83 -1.08
CA THR A 260 -1.95 -9.45 -1.56
C THR A 260 -3.29 -8.89 -2.05
N ARG A 261 -4.39 -9.66 -1.98
CA ARG A 261 -5.72 -9.23 -2.43
C ARG A 261 -6.28 -8.08 -1.60
N SER A 262 -6.00 -8.05 -0.29
CA SER A 262 -6.39 -6.93 0.56
C SER A 262 -5.73 -5.62 0.13
N ASP A 263 -4.46 -5.66 -0.29
CA ASP A 263 -3.76 -4.47 -0.79
C ASP A 263 -4.36 -4.00 -2.13
N ILE A 264 -4.69 -4.93 -3.03
CA ILE A 264 -5.36 -4.60 -4.30
C ILE A 264 -6.73 -3.96 -4.04
N ALA A 265 -7.51 -4.52 -3.10
CA ALA A 265 -8.81 -3.99 -2.71
C ALA A 265 -8.71 -2.57 -2.17
N PHE A 266 -7.72 -2.29 -1.31
CA PHE A 266 -7.46 -0.95 -0.80
C PHE A 266 -7.25 0.06 -1.94
N TRP A 267 -6.39 -0.25 -2.92
CA TRP A 267 -6.13 0.64 -4.06
C TRP A 267 -7.35 0.80 -4.99
N LEU A 268 -8.14 -0.25 -5.18
CA LEU A 268 -9.38 -0.16 -5.96
C LEU A 268 -10.43 0.70 -5.25
N HIS A 269 -10.58 0.57 -3.93
CA HIS A 269 -11.46 1.44 -3.14
C HIS A 269 -11.00 2.89 -3.18
N LEU A 270 -9.68 3.14 -3.20
CA LEU A 270 -9.12 4.48 -3.30
C LEU A 270 -9.60 5.21 -4.58
N GLY A 271 -9.71 4.50 -5.69
CA GLY A 271 -10.22 5.04 -6.96
C GLY A 271 -11.74 4.91 -7.17
N ALA A 272 -12.40 3.97 -6.50
CA ALA A 272 -13.85 3.78 -6.58
C ALA A 272 -14.62 4.89 -5.84
N ALA A 273 -14.16 5.29 -4.65
CA ALA A 273 -14.81 6.31 -3.83
C ALA A 273 -15.00 7.68 -4.53
N PRO A 274 -13.97 8.28 -5.16
CA PRO A 274 -14.13 9.54 -5.89
C PRO A 274 -14.95 9.32 -7.16
N ALA A 275 -14.77 8.21 -7.89
CA ALA A 275 -15.57 7.91 -9.07
C ALA A 275 -17.07 7.85 -8.76
N LEU A 276 -17.46 7.21 -7.64
CA LEU A 276 -18.84 7.18 -7.16
C LEU A 276 -19.34 8.56 -6.76
N LEU A 277 -18.53 9.32 -6.02
CA LEU A 277 -18.88 10.68 -5.60
C LEU A 277 -19.15 11.57 -6.82
N TYR A 278 -18.21 11.66 -7.76
CA TYR A 278 -18.33 12.53 -8.93
C TYR A 278 -19.49 12.10 -9.84
N SER A 279 -19.68 10.79 -10.06
CA SER A 279 -20.78 10.31 -10.90
C SER A 279 -22.16 10.53 -10.26
N THR A 280 -22.26 10.38 -8.94
CA THR A 280 -23.52 10.62 -8.21
C THR A 280 -23.85 12.11 -8.17
N VAL A 281 -22.88 12.97 -7.89
CA VAL A 281 -23.08 14.43 -7.93
C VAL A 281 -23.45 14.87 -9.35
N SER A 282 -22.78 14.36 -10.37
CA SER A 282 -23.12 14.64 -11.78
C SER A 282 -24.55 14.25 -12.13
N LEU A 283 -25.09 13.18 -11.55
CA LEU A 283 -26.46 12.72 -11.79
C LEU A 283 -27.50 13.52 -10.99
N LEU A 284 -27.16 13.98 -9.78
CA LEU A 284 -28.06 14.75 -8.93
C LEU A 284 -28.12 16.23 -9.30
N SER A 285 -27.06 16.79 -9.87
CA SER A 285 -26.97 18.19 -10.26
C SER A 285 -27.46 18.48 -11.69
N LEU A 286 -28.22 17.57 -12.30
CA LEU A 286 -28.76 17.73 -13.66
C LEU A 286 -29.65 18.98 -13.76
N GLY A 287 -29.13 20.03 -14.40
CA GLY A 287 -29.84 21.30 -14.64
C GLY A 287 -29.03 22.58 -14.34
N ALA A 288 -27.82 22.45 -13.79
CA ALA A 288 -26.90 23.57 -13.60
C ALA A 288 -25.53 23.20 -14.18
N ASP A 289 -24.80 24.19 -14.72
CA ASP A 289 -23.44 24.03 -15.23
C ASP A 289 -22.48 23.57 -14.12
N VAL A 290 -22.44 22.27 -13.86
CA VAL A 290 -21.64 21.70 -12.79
C VAL A 290 -20.24 21.42 -13.32
N ARG A 291 -19.44 22.49 -13.31
CA ARG A 291 -17.99 22.38 -13.28
C ARG A 291 -17.59 22.20 -11.82
N ILE A 292 -17.26 20.99 -11.42
CA ILE A 292 -16.88 20.65 -10.02
C ILE A 292 -15.55 21.34 -9.59
N LEU A 293 -14.84 21.95 -10.54
CA LEU A 293 -13.69 22.83 -10.30
C LEU A 293 -14.09 24.28 -9.99
N ASP A 294 -15.36 24.64 -10.15
CA ASP A 294 -15.89 25.97 -9.89
C ASP A 294 -16.58 25.99 -8.52
N VAL A 295 -15.76 26.03 -7.47
CA VAL A 295 -16.17 26.03 -6.05
C VAL A 295 -17.03 27.27 -5.70
N ALA A 296 -17.16 28.24 -6.62
CA ALA A 296 -17.87 29.50 -6.40
C ALA A 296 -19.41 29.38 -6.45
N ASN A 297 -19.99 28.37 -7.12
CA ASN A 297 -21.44 28.28 -7.36
C ASN A 297 -22.19 27.34 -6.38
N MET A 298 -21.82 27.42 -5.09
CA MET A 298 -22.27 26.52 -4.00
C MET A 298 -23.48 27.05 -3.19
N SER A 299 -24.49 27.66 -3.81
CA SER A 299 -25.64 28.22 -3.04
C SER A 299 -26.94 27.42 -3.11
N SER A 300 -27.19 26.61 -4.16
CA SER A 300 -28.47 25.87 -4.32
C SER A 300 -28.35 24.33 -4.33
N GLN A 301 -27.13 23.77 -4.34
CA GLN A 301 -26.89 22.32 -4.51
C GLN A 301 -26.31 21.61 -3.27
N THR A 302 -26.10 22.36 -2.19
CA THR A 302 -25.47 21.93 -0.93
C THR A 302 -26.12 20.68 -0.29
N PRO A 303 -27.45 20.47 -0.29
CA PRO A 303 -28.05 19.31 0.37
C PRO A 303 -27.74 17.98 -0.31
N ALA A 304 -27.76 17.93 -1.65
CA ALA A 304 -27.56 16.69 -2.41
C ALA A 304 -26.12 16.19 -2.34
N VAL A 305 -25.15 17.12 -2.41
CA VAL A 305 -23.73 16.82 -2.23
C VAL A 305 -23.46 16.32 -0.82
N VAL A 306 -23.97 17.02 0.21
CA VAL A 306 -23.81 16.63 1.62
C VAL A 306 -24.44 15.25 1.88
N ALA A 307 -25.65 14.98 1.37
CA ALA A 307 -26.31 13.69 1.51
C ALA A 307 -25.51 12.56 0.84
N THR A 308 -25.00 12.78 -0.37
CA THR A 308 -24.18 11.81 -1.11
C THR A 308 -22.87 11.52 -0.39
N VAL A 309 -22.15 12.56 0.04
CA VAL A 309 -20.91 12.41 0.80
C VAL A 309 -21.17 11.65 2.09
N THR A 310 -22.24 11.98 2.82
CA THR A 310 -22.62 11.29 4.05
C THR A 310 -22.94 9.82 3.80
N ALA A 311 -23.73 9.51 2.76
CA ALA A 311 -24.06 8.13 2.41
C ALA A 311 -22.82 7.31 2.02
N LEU A 312 -21.94 7.86 1.18
CA LEU A 312 -20.70 7.19 0.79
C LEU A 312 -19.75 7.02 1.98
N MET A 313 -19.71 7.98 2.90
CA MET A 313 -18.93 7.91 4.13
C MET A 313 -19.43 6.83 5.09
N LEU A 314 -20.75 6.66 5.21
CA LEU A 314 -21.36 5.55 5.96
C LEU A 314 -21.06 4.20 5.32
N ILE A 315 -21.17 4.09 3.99
CA ILE A 315 -20.81 2.88 3.24
C ILE A 315 -19.32 2.55 3.43
N GLY A 316 -18.45 3.56 3.34
CA GLY A 316 -17.01 3.45 3.56
C GLY A 316 -16.65 3.00 4.98
N LEU A 317 -17.45 3.41 5.99
CA LEU A 317 -17.27 2.99 7.38
C LEU A 317 -17.57 1.49 7.59
N ILE A 318 -18.48 0.92 6.79
CA ILE A 318 -18.91 -0.49 6.90
C ILE A 318 -17.94 -1.45 6.21
N ILE A 319 -17.34 -1.06 5.08
CA ILE A 319 -16.55 -1.96 4.21
C ILE A 319 -15.08 -2.03 4.64
N ASP A 320 -14.30 -0.95 4.45
CA ASP A 320 -12.88 -0.91 4.85
C ASP A 320 -12.40 0.50 5.21
N ARG A 321 -11.96 0.65 6.46
CA ARG A 321 -11.79 1.93 7.18
C ARG A 321 -10.66 2.83 6.68
N ARG A 322 -9.70 2.30 5.91
CA ARG A 322 -8.51 3.05 5.47
C ARG A 322 -8.71 3.66 4.08
N ALA A 323 -9.25 2.88 3.14
CA ALA A 323 -9.29 3.29 1.74
C ALA A 323 -10.22 4.48 1.47
N PHE A 324 -11.40 4.52 2.10
CA PHE A 324 -12.38 5.59 1.88
C PHE A 324 -11.90 6.94 2.44
N VAL A 325 -11.32 6.93 3.65
CA VAL A 325 -10.73 8.12 4.28
C VAL A 325 -9.54 8.62 3.49
N THR A 326 -8.63 7.73 3.08
CA THR A 326 -7.47 8.10 2.24
C THR A 326 -7.91 8.66 0.89
N SER A 327 -9.01 8.16 0.31
CA SER A 327 -9.54 8.68 -0.95
C SER A 327 -10.16 10.07 -0.82
N GLY A 328 -10.94 10.30 0.24
CA GLY A 328 -11.48 11.62 0.55
C GLY A 328 -10.36 12.64 0.78
N LEU A 329 -9.30 12.22 1.48
CA LEU A 329 -8.08 13.01 1.67
C LEU A 329 -7.37 13.36 0.36
N LEU A 330 -7.19 12.38 -0.53
CA LEU A 330 -6.55 12.60 -1.82
C LEU A 330 -7.37 13.54 -2.69
N SER A 331 -8.69 13.32 -2.77
CA SER A 331 -9.63 14.18 -3.51
C SER A 331 -9.64 15.61 -2.98
N LEU A 332 -9.61 15.76 -1.65
CA LEU A 332 -9.47 17.05 -1.00
C LEU A 332 -8.14 17.72 -1.39
N GLY A 333 -7.02 17.01 -1.31
CA GLY A 333 -5.70 17.52 -1.71
C GLY A 333 -5.71 18.06 -3.15
N VAL A 334 -6.35 17.33 -4.07
CA VAL A 334 -6.53 17.77 -5.47
C VAL A 334 -7.41 19.01 -5.57
N ALA A 335 -8.52 19.07 -4.83
CA ALA A 335 -9.41 20.23 -4.80
C ALA A 335 -8.66 21.48 -4.31
N ILE A 336 -7.92 21.37 -3.21
CA ILE A 336 -7.10 22.45 -2.65
C ILE A 336 -6.07 22.92 -3.67
N PHE A 337 -5.32 21.99 -4.25
CA PHE A 337 -4.32 22.29 -5.27
C PHE A 337 -4.94 23.03 -6.47
N SER A 338 -6.13 22.61 -6.90
CA SER A 338 -6.83 23.24 -8.01
C SER A 338 -7.26 24.68 -7.71
N VAL A 339 -7.73 24.95 -6.50
CA VAL A 339 -8.08 26.29 -6.02
C VAL A 339 -6.83 27.18 -5.98
N PHE A 340 -5.70 26.67 -5.46
CA PHE A 340 -4.44 27.42 -5.47
C PHE A 340 -3.94 27.75 -6.87
N ARG A 341 -4.13 26.84 -7.84
CA ARG A 341 -3.67 27.05 -9.22
C ARG A 341 -4.55 28.06 -9.99
N GLN A 342 -5.82 28.17 -9.63
CA GLN A 342 -6.81 29.01 -10.31
C GLN A 342 -7.06 30.35 -9.60
N GLY A 343 -6.76 30.44 -8.31
CA GLY A 343 -6.92 31.64 -7.51
C GLY A 343 -5.78 32.64 -7.72
N SER A 344 -6.04 33.71 -8.46
CA SER A 344 -5.30 34.97 -8.28
C SER A 344 -5.55 35.48 -6.85
N ALA A 345 -4.47 35.72 -6.13
CA ALA A 345 -4.41 36.13 -4.72
C ALA A 345 -5.59 37.03 -4.27
N THR A 346 -6.45 36.48 -3.39
CA THR A 346 -7.28 37.15 -2.34
C THR A 346 -8.53 36.32 -2.00
N VAL A 347 -8.37 35.17 -1.33
CA VAL A 347 -9.45 34.57 -0.50
C VAL A 347 -8.82 33.84 0.70
N ASP A 348 -8.27 34.62 1.64
CA ASP A 348 -7.36 34.12 2.68
C ASP A 348 -8.04 33.53 3.94
N THR A 349 -9.37 33.53 4.05
CA THR A 349 -10.04 32.98 5.24
C THR A 349 -10.87 31.75 4.92
N TYR A 350 -11.76 31.80 3.92
CA TYR A 350 -12.67 30.68 3.63
C TYR A 350 -11.93 29.41 3.22
N ILE A 351 -10.93 29.50 2.36
CA ILE A 351 -10.12 28.34 1.93
C ILE A 351 -9.42 27.73 3.13
N PHE A 352 -8.74 28.55 3.95
CA PHE A 352 -7.99 28.08 5.12
C PHE A 352 -8.91 27.56 6.24
N THR A 353 -10.08 28.16 6.46
CA THR A 353 -11.08 27.64 7.39
C THR A 353 -11.63 26.30 6.92
N THR A 354 -11.99 26.15 5.64
CA THR A 354 -12.41 24.87 5.08
C THR A 354 -11.31 23.81 5.19
N LEU A 355 -10.06 24.18 4.91
CA LEU A 355 -8.89 23.32 5.08
C LEU A 355 -8.73 22.82 6.51
N ILE A 356 -8.85 23.71 7.50
CA ILE A 356 -8.74 23.36 8.92
C ILE A 356 -9.91 22.47 9.35
N VAL A 357 -11.15 22.83 9.00
CA VAL A 357 -12.34 22.05 9.38
C VAL A 357 -12.29 20.64 8.79
N VAL A 358 -12.00 20.54 7.48
CA VAL A 358 -11.91 19.22 6.82
C VAL A 358 -10.69 18.45 7.33
N GLY A 359 -9.53 19.10 7.50
CA GLY A 359 -8.34 18.48 8.05
C GLY A 359 -8.55 17.94 9.47
N ALA A 360 -9.28 18.68 10.32
CA ALA A 360 -9.66 18.24 11.66
C ALA A 360 -10.61 17.05 11.61
N ILE A 361 -11.65 17.07 10.76
CA ILE A 361 -12.57 15.93 10.56
C ILE A 361 -11.78 14.68 10.15
N VAL A 362 -10.88 14.82 9.19
CA VAL A 362 -10.03 13.73 8.73
C VAL A 362 -9.12 13.22 9.85
N LEU A 363 -8.46 14.10 10.60
CA LEU A 363 -7.58 13.71 11.71
C LEU A 363 -8.36 12.97 12.79
N ILE A 364 -9.55 13.46 13.14
CA ILE A 364 -10.43 12.83 14.14
C ILE A 364 -10.86 11.44 13.67
N ILE A 365 -11.22 11.27 12.39
CA ILE A 365 -11.59 9.96 11.83
C ILE A 365 -10.37 9.04 11.73
N GLY A 366 -9.22 9.57 11.32
CA GLY A 366 -7.98 8.82 11.16
C GLY A 366 -7.41 8.32 12.49
N THR A 367 -7.56 9.09 13.56
CA THR A 367 -7.05 8.75 14.90
C THR A 367 -8.10 8.03 15.77
N GLY A 368 -9.39 8.39 15.66
CA GLY A 368 -10.51 7.90 16.48
C GLY A 368 -11.28 6.71 15.92
N TRP A 369 -10.76 6.00 14.92
CA TRP A 369 -11.52 4.97 14.19
C TRP A 369 -11.98 3.77 15.04
N MET A 370 -11.19 3.39 16.06
CA MET A 370 -11.40 2.17 16.86
C MET A 370 -12.62 2.23 17.80
N PRO A 371 -12.89 3.36 18.49
CA PRO A 371 -14.16 3.54 19.21
C PRO A 371 -15.37 3.69 18.27
N LEU A 372 -15.25 4.41 17.13
CA LEU A 372 -16.36 4.65 16.21
C LEU A 372 -16.87 3.35 15.55
N ARG A 373 -15.95 2.49 15.10
CA ARG A 373 -16.27 1.18 14.51
C ARG A 373 -17.03 0.28 15.50
N ARG A 374 -16.63 0.27 16.77
CA ARG A 374 -17.31 -0.53 17.81
C ARG A 374 -18.74 -0.07 18.04
N LEU A 375 -19.01 1.24 17.92
CA LEU A 375 -20.35 1.80 18.02
C LEU A 375 -21.23 1.35 16.84
N VAL A 376 -20.71 1.43 15.61
CA VAL A 376 -21.46 1.07 14.39
C VAL A 376 -21.66 -0.44 14.26
N LEU A 377 -20.65 -1.26 14.56
CA LEU A 377 -20.78 -2.72 14.51
C LEU A 377 -21.76 -3.25 15.57
N ARG A 378 -21.93 -2.54 16.69
CA ARG A 378 -22.97 -2.87 17.69
C ARG A 378 -24.39 -2.59 17.22
N ALA A 379 -24.56 -1.73 16.22
CA ALA A 379 -25.85 -1.38 15.64
C ALA A 379 -26.24 -2.26 14.43
N LEU A 380 -25.34 -3.15 13.96
CA LEU A 380 -25.57 -3.99 12.79
C LEU A 380 -26.17 -5.36 13.15
N PRO A 381 -27.14 -5.89 12.38
CA PRO A 381 -27.68 -7.23 12.61
C PRO A 381 -26.59 -8.32 12.51
N PRO A 382 -26.64 -9.37 13.37
CA PRO A 382 -25.59 -10.38 13.48
C PRO A 382 -25.33 -11.17 12.19
N VAL A 383 -26.31 -11.24 11.28
CA VAL A 383 -26.19 -11.92 9.97
C VAL A 383 -25.17 -11.24 9.04
N ILE A 384 -25.01 -9.92 9.14
CA ILE A 384 -24.05 -9.15 8.34
C ILE A 384 -22.68 -9.11 9.05
N ALA A 385 -22.67 -9.01 10.38
CA ALA A 385 -21.46 -8.99 11.19
C ALA A 385 -20.58 -10.24 10.98
N ASN A 386 -21.20 -11.42 10.86
CA ASN A 386 -20.49 -12.68 10.62
C ASN A 386 -19.90 -12.84 9.21
N ARG A 387 -20.25 -11.96 8.27
CA ARG A 387 -19.68 -11.95 6.90
C ARG A 387 -18.49 -11.00 6.76
N LEU A 388 -18.24 -10.16 7.76
CA LEU A 388 -17.15 -9.19 7.78
C LEU A 388 -15.90 -9.79 8.47
N PRO A 389 -14.69 -9.33 8.12
CA PRO A 389 -13.46 -9.82 8.75
C PRO A 389 -13.48 -9.63 10.28
N PRO A 390 -13.00 -10.60 11.08
CA PRO A 390 -12.87 -10.44 12.53
C PRO A 390 -11.99 -9.21 12.81
N GLY A 391 -12.54 -8.33 13.64
CA GLY A 391 -12.08 -6.96 13.81
C GLY A 391 -11.04 -6.75 14.87
#